data_AF-A0A1F4AXD6-F1
#
_entry.id   AF-A0A1F4AXD6-F1
#
_cell.length_a   1.000
_cell.length_b   1.000
_cell.length_c   1.000
_cell.angle_alpha   90.00
_cell.angle_beta   90.00
_cell.angle_gamma   90.00
#
_symmetry.space_group_name_H-M   'P 1'
#
loop_
_entity.id
_entity.type
_entity.pdbx_description
1 polymer ?
#
loop_
_entity_poly.entity_id
_entity_poly.type
_entity_poly.pdbx_seq_one_letter_code
_entity_poly.pdbx_strand_id
1 'polypeptide(L)'
;ACGPKPNACGTNRRSTPRSRNAELTVLFDPTRHEQLRPIAWDEVRARATIERIVRGTEMRFSPANYWPMHPRDVEGGDALPAYPLYHGACGVIWALRYLEAVGAASLIRSYAGSVEPLLQRTREWLGSFGSKAFASYLMGESGILLLAYWQQPRKETALKLEQHILENLDDPTRELMWGSPGTLLAALFLHEHTGNDRWAALYRETARTLWSQLLWSDEYQCHYWTQDMYGEQGSYLDGVHGFVATASPLIRGRHLLDAPEWAEWQQCISNTIVRSATRQGPLANWRAWLYSPKQAPSTLLMQFCHGAPGFIVCLADMPGTELDDLL
;
A
#
# COMPACT_ATOMS: atom_id res chain seq x y z
N ALA A 1 8.01 44.75 34.56
CA ALA A 1 7.77 45.16 35.95
C ALA A 1 6.46 45.95 36.01
N CYS A 2 5.60 45.61 36.98
CA CYS A 2 4.38 46.31 37.44
C CYS A 2 3.26 46.49 36.40
N GLY A 3 2.03 46.01 36.55
CA GLY A 3 1.28 45.53 37.72
C GLY A 3 -0.23 45.50 37.35
N PRO A 4 -1.13 44.98 38.21
CA PRO A 4 -2.30 44.18 37.79
C PRO A 4 -3.70 44.74 38.16
N LYS A 5 -4.75 44.01 37.70
CA LYS A 5 -6.13 43.78 38.24
C LYS A 5 -7.30 44.29 37.36
N PRO A 6 -8.57 43.79 37.52
CA PRO A 6 -9.08 42.67 38.33
C PRO A 6 -10.01 41.67 37.59
N ASN A 7 -10.27 40.54 38.26
CA ASN A 7 -11.29 39.54 37.98
C ASN A 7 -12.72 40.12 37.94
N ALA A 8 -13.55 39.60 37.03
CA ALA A 8 -15.00 39.58 37.18
C ALA A 8 -15.51 38.14 36.99
N CYS A 9 -16.09 37.61 38.06
CA CYS A 9 -16.87 36.38 38.12
C CYS A 9 -18.18 36.58 37.35
N GLY A 10 -18.61 35.61 36.54
CA GLY A 10 -19.87 35.74 35.82
C GLY A 10 -20.26 34.58 34.91
N THR A 11 -20.98 33.63 35.49
CA THR A 11 -22.00 32.78 34.85
C THR A 11 -21.56 31.61 33.96
N ASN A 12 -21.70 30.42 34.57
CA ASN A 12 -21.92 29.13 33.91
C ASN A 12 -23.02 29.24 32.84
N ARG A 13 -22.63 29.30 31.56
CA ARG A 13 -23.51 28.90 30.46
C ARG A 13 -23.02 27.56 29.96
N ARG A 14 -23.79 26.52 30.28
CA ARG A 14 -23.71 25.21 29.63
C ARG A 14 -23.80 25.46 28.12
N SER A 15 -22.69 25.29 27.41
CA SER A 15 -22.68 25.23 25.96
C SER A 15 -23.37 23.93 25.57
N THR A 16 -24.61 24.04 25.12
CA THR A 16 -25.23 23.02 24.28
C THR A 16 -24.28 22.67 23.14
N PRO A 17 -24.06 21.39 22.84
CA PRO A 17 -23.24 21.03 21.68
C PRO A 17 -23.96 21.59 20.46
N ARG A 18 -23.31 22.54 19.78
CA ARG A 18 -23.69 22.99 18.45
C ARG A 18 -23.82 21.73 17.60
N SER A 19 -25.02 21.44 17.12
CA SER A 19 -25.23 20.54 16.00
C SER A 19 -24.28 21.00 14.90
N ARG A 20 -23.25 20.21 14.61
CA ARG A 20 -22.42 20.43 13.42
C ARG A 20 -23.41 20.45 12.25
N ASN A 21 -23.48 21.56 11.55
CA ASN A 21 -24.10 21.61 10.24
C ASN A 21 -23.57 20.39 9.48
N ALA A 22 -24.48 19.55 8.98
CA ALA A 22 -24.15 18.51 8.04
C ALA A 22 -23.61 19.22 6.79
N GLU A 23 -22.30 19.50 6.77
CA GLU A 23 -21.60 19.74 5.52
C GLU A 23 -21.92 18.53 4.65
N LEU A 24 -22.61 18.77 3.52
CA LEU A 24 -22.84 17.79 2.48
C LEU A 24 -21.48 17.19 2.14
N THR A 25 -21.18 16.04 2.72
CA THR A 25 -19.87 15.41 2.52
C THR A 25 -19.91 14.78 1.15
N VAL A 26 -19.35 15.49 0.18
CA VAL A 26 -19.27 15.07 -1.21
C VAL A 26 -18.32 13.87 -1.28
N LEU A 27 -18.83 12.72 -1.73
CA LEU A 27 -18.04 11.48 -1.79
C LEU A 27 -16.90 11.53 -2.80
N PHE A 28 -16.92 12.41 -3.79
CA PHE A 28 -15.81 12.69 -4.69
C PHE A 28 -16.11 13.92 -5.53
N ASP A 29 -15.07 14.58 -6.06
CA ASP A 29 -15.23 15.70 -6.99
C ASP A 29 -15.33 15.22 -8.44
N PRO A 30 -16.50 15.28 -9.09
CA PRO A 30 -16.67 14.78 -10.46
C PRO A 30 -15.81 15.50 -11.49
N THR A 31 -15.37 16.73 -11.22
CA THR A 31 -14.55 17.52 -12.15
C THR A 31 -13.12 17.00 -12.28
N ARG A 32 -12.69 16.14 -11.34
CA ARG A 32 -11.38 15.48 -11.34
C ARG A 32 -11.38 14.14 -12.09
N HIS A 33 -12.51 13.75 -12.69
CA HIS A 33 -12.67 12.47 -13.37
C HIS A 33 -13.12 12.65 -14.81
N GLU A 34 -12.63 11.78 -15.68
CA GLU A 34 -13.10 11.69 -17.06
C GLU A 34 -14.36 10.81 -17.13
N GLN A 35 -15.33 11.24 -17.93
CA GLN A 35 -16.52 10.41 -18.19
C GLN A 35 -16.13 9.16 -18.99
N LEU A 36 -16.71 8.02 -18.62
CA LEU A 36 -16.54 6.78 -19.36
C LEU A 36 -17.06 6.96 -20.79
N ARG A 37 -16.21 6.62 -21.76
CA ARG A 37 -16.61 6.59 -23.17
C ARG A 37 -17.42 5.32 -23.43
N PRO A 38 -18.56 5.39 -24.13
CA PRO A 38 -19.38 4.22 -24.44
C PRO A 38 -18.78 3.41 -25.59
N ILE A 39 -17.55 2.93 -25.42
CA ILE A 39 -16.86 2.04 -26.36
C ILE A 39 -17.09 0.59 -25.94
N ALA A 40 -17.45 -0.27 -26.90
CA ALA A 40 -17.53 -1.70 -26.64
C ALA A 40 -16.14 -2.28 -26.32
N TRP A 41 -16.10 -3.32 -25.49
CA TRP A 41 -14.90 -4.10 -25.26
C TRP A 41 -14.44 -4.75 -26.57
N ASP A 42 -13.13 -4.66 -26.84
CA ASP A 42 -12.49 -5.25 -28.02
C ASP A 42 -11.17 -5.89 -27.57
N GLU A 43 -11.18 -7.22 -27.52
CA GLU A 43 -10.02 -8.02 -27.10
C GLU A 43 -8.83 -7.85 -28.06
N VAL A 44 -9.07 -7.79 -29.36
CA VAL A 44 -8.01 -7.66 -30.37
C VAL A 44 -7.30 -6.32 -30.17
N ARG A 45 -8.06 -5.25 -29.97
CA ARG A 45 -7.52 -3.92 -29.67
C ARG A 45 -6.76 -3.89 -28.35
N ALA A 46 -7.26 -4.56 -27.31
CA ALA A 46 -6.57 -4.66 -26.02
C ALA A 46 -5.22 -5.38 -26.16
N ARG A 47 -5.20 -6.55 -26.81
CA ARG A 47 -3.98 -7.34 -27.08
C ARG A 47 -2.98 -6.56 -27.90
N ALA A 48 -3.40 -5.94 -29.01
CA ALA A 48 -2.53 -5.12 -29.84
C ALA A 48 -1.95 -3.92 -29.07
N THR A 49 -2.71 -3.36 -28.12
CA THR A 49 -2.24 -2.28 -27.24
C THR A 49 -1.19 -2.78 -26.26
N ILE A 50 -1.41 -3.91 -25.61
CA ILE A 50 -0.45 -4.55 -24.71
C ILE A 50 0.86 -4.83 -25.46
N GLU A 51 0.80 -5.48 -26.61
CA GLU A 51 2.00 -5.78 -27.40
C GLU A 51 2.76 -4.51 -27.83
N ARG A 52 2.04 -3.45 -28.21
CA ARG A 52 2.66 -2.17 -28.57
C ARG A 52 3.37 -1.52 -27.38
N ILE A 53 2.78 -1.58 -26.19
CA ILE A 53 3.40 -1.09 -24.95
C ILE A 53 4.64 -1.92 -24.64
N VAL A 54 4.53 -3.26 -24.62
CA VAL A 54 5.65 -4.17 -24.35
C VAL A 54 6.81 -3.93 -25.31
N ARG A 55 6.57 -3.97 -26.63
CA ARG A 55 7.60 -3.68 -27.63
C ARG A 55 8.22 -2.30 -27.42
N GLY A 56 7.41 -1.28 -27.16
CA GLY A 56 7.85 0.08 -26.89
C GLY A 56 8.75 0.19 -25.65
N THR A 57 8.44 -0.55 -24.61
CA THR A 57 9.22 -0.66 -23.37
C THR A 57 10.53 -1.41 -23.62
N GLU A 58 10.50 -2.57 -24.26
CA GLU A 58 11.71 -3.36 -24.54
C GLU A 58 12.72 -2.61 -25.44
N MET A 59 12.25 -1.83 -26.41
CA MET A 59 13.11 -1.02 -27.29
C MET A 59 13.83 0.12 -26.56
N ARG A 60 13.30 0.60 -25.43
CA ARG A 60 13.88 1.71 -24.65
C ARG A 60 14.79 1.25 -23.52
N PHE A 61 14.92 -0.07 -23.32
CA PHE A 61 15.80 -0.62 -22.30
C PHE A 61 17.27 -0.37 -22.64
N SER A 62 18.01 0.13 -21.66
CA SER A 62 19.48 0.22 -21.67
C SER A 62 20.08 -0.57 -20.50
N PRO A 63 21.08 -1.45 -20.72
CA PRO A 63 21.75 -2.15 -19.62
C PRO A 63 22.40 -1.21 -18.59
N ALA A 64 22.80 0.00 -19.01
CA ALA A 64 23.45 0.96 -18.12
C ALA A 64 22.46 1.76 -17.27
N ASN A 65 21.29 2.10 -17.82
CA ASN A 65 20.37 3.08 -17.23
C ASN A 65 18.92 2.60 -17.13
N TYR A 66 18.63 1.35 -17.50
CA TYR A 66 17.28 0.78 -17.57
C TYR A 66 16.35 1.62 -18.45
N TRP A 67 15.28 2.17 -17.87
CA TRP A 67 14.31 3.02 -18.55
C TRP A 67 14.40 4.46 -18.01
N PRO A 68 14.27 5.47 -18.88
CA PRO A 68 14.29 6.86 -18.44
C PRO A 68 13.04 7.17 -17.59
N MET A 69 13.19 8.10 -16.64
CA MET A 69 12.05 8.68 -15.94
C MET A 69 11.16 9.41 -16.95
N HIS A 70 9.85 9.24 -16.81
CA HIS A 70 8.91 9.98 -17.65
C HIS A 70 8.95 11.47 -17.26
N PRO A 71 8.96 12.43 -18.22
CA PRO A 71 9.10 13.85 -17.90
C PRO A 71 8.02 14.43 -16.98
N ARG A 72 6.84 13.80 -16.91
CA ARG A 72 5.76 14.21 -15.99
C ARG A 72 5.93 13.66 -14.57
N ASP A 73 6.83 12.73 -14.38
CA ASP A 73 7.12 12.07 -13.09
C ASP A 73 8.41 12.64 -12.47
N VAL A 74 9.03 13.62 -13.12
CA VAL A 74 10.21 14.32 -12.62
C VAL A 74 9.80 15.27 -11.50
N GLU A 75 10.22 14.97 -10.29
CA GLU A 75 10.05 15.81 -9.11
C GLU A 75 11.37 16.49 -8.74
N GLY A 76 11.34 17.78 -8.37
CA GLY A 76 12.54 18.50 -7.93
C GLY A 76 13.67 18.64 -8.99
N GLY A 77 13.38 18.30 -10.25
CA GLY A 77 14.38 18.29 -11.33
C GLY A 77 15.22 17.01 -11.41
N ASP A 78 14.93 15.99 -10.57
CA ASP A 78 15.58 14.69 -10.65
C ASP A 78 14.97 13.84 -11.77
N ALA A 79 15.74 13.67 -12.84
CA ALA A 79 15.37 12.84 -13.99
C ALA A 79 16.14 11.52 -14.02
N LEU A 80 16.81 11.14 -12.92
CA LEU A 80 17.52 9.88 -12.83
C LEU A 80 16.55 8.69 -12.93
N PRO A 81 16.99 7.56 -13.50
CA PRO A 81 16.19 6.35 -13.50
C PRO A 81 15.85 5.88 -12.08
N ALA A 82 14.59 5.49 -11.89
CA ALA A 82 14.14 4.82 -10.67
C ALA A 82 14.40 3.31 -10.74
N TYR A 83 14.70 2.71 -9.59
CA TYR A 83 15.03 1.28 -9.46
C TYR A 83 14.03 0.40 -8.70
N PRO A 84 13.22 0.91 -7.74
CA PRO A 84 12.43 0.05 -6.86
C PRO A 84 11.25 -0.62 -7.57
N LEU A 85 10.54 -1.50 -6.85
CA LEU A 85 9.36 -2.20 -7.37
C LEU A 85 8.20 -1.24 -7.68
N TYR A 86 7.99 -0.21 -6.85
CA TYR A 86 6.84 0.69 -6.94
C TYR A 86 6.79 1.50 -8.25
N HIS A 87 7.89 2.13 -8.62
CA HIS A 87 7.95 3.06 -9.76
C HIS A 87 9.28 2.98 -10.53
N GLY A 88 10.00 1.86 -10.42
CA GLY A 88 11.33 1.71 -11.00
C GLY A 88 11.52 0.51 -11.90
N ALA A 89 12.77 0.29 -12.30
CA ALA A 89 13.18 -0.79 -13.17
C ALA A 89 12.78 -2.19 -12.68
N CYS A 90 12.78 -2.42 -11.35
CA CYS A 90 12.27 -3.68 -10.80
C CYS A 90 10.80 -3.91 -11.17
N GLY A 91 9.95 -2.89 -11.03
CA GLY A 91 8.54 -2.93 -11.42
C GLY A 91 8.33 -3.18 -12.90
N VAL A 92 9.14 -2.54 -13.75
CA VAL A 92 9.07 -2.76 -15.21
C VAL A 92 9.45 -4.20 -15.57
N ILE A 93 10.56 -4.73 -15.01
CA ILE A 93 10.98 -6.11 -15.27
C ILE A 93 9.91 -7.09 -14.76
N TRP A 94 9.38 -6.88 -13.55
CA TRP A 94 8.30 -7.70 -13.00
C TRP A 94 7.06 -7.69 -13.92
N ALA A 95 6.62 -6.52 -14.38
CA ALA A 95 5.44 -6.38 -15.23
C ALA A 95 5.62 -7.07 -16.59
N LEU A 96 6.78 -6.89 -17.24
CA LEU A 96 7.11 -7.60 -18.49
C LEU A 96 7.11 -9.11 -18.29
N ARG A 97 7.72 -9.58 -17.20
CA ARG A 97 7.78 -11.01 -16.85
C ARG A 97 6.40 -11.59 -16.56
N TYR A 98 5.55 -10.86 -15.84
CA TYR A 98 4.17 -11.23 -15.55
C TYR A 98 3.35 -11.34 -16.83
N LEU A 99 3.43 -10.34 -17.73
CA LEU A 99 2.74 -10.35 -19.02
C LEU A 99 3.14 -11.55 -19.88
N GLU A 100 4.40 -11.95 -19.88
CA GLU A 100 4.83 -13.18 -20.55
C GLU A 100 4.30 -14.44 -19.87
N ALA A 101 4.37 -14.50 -18.53
CA ALA A 101 3.92 -15.65 -17.76
C ALA A 101 2.41 -15.94 -17.93
N VAL A 102 1.58 -14.90 -18.09
CA VAL A 102 0.14 -15.04 -18.35
C VAL A 102 -0.20 -15.16 -19.84
N GLY A 103 0.79 -15.21 -20.73
CA GLY A 103 0.59 -15.34 -22.18
C GLY A 103 0.01 -14.09 -22.86
N ALA A 104 0.12 -12.92 -22.23
CA ALA A 104 -0.37 -11.65 -22.78
C ALA A 104 0.63 -11.01 -23.78
N ALA A 105 1.92 -11.37 -23.69
CA ALA A 105 2.95 -10.92 -24.62
C ALA A 105 4.09 -11.96 -24.70
N SER A 106 4.93 -11.85 -25.72
CA SER A 106 6.22 -12.57 -25.80
C SER A 106 7.35 -11.55 -25.76
N LEU A 107 8.33 -11.75 -24.88
CA LEU A 107 9.46 -10.85 -24.73
C LEU A 107 10.54 -11.18 -25.77
N ILE A 108 11.25 -10.16 -26.23
CA ILE A 108 12.37 -10.34 -27.17
C ILE A 108 13.71 -10.52 -26.46
N ARG A 109 13.77 -10.33 -25.14
CA ARG A 109 15.00 -10.45 -24.35
C ARG A 109 14.77 -11.02 -22.96
N SER A 110 15.86 -11.52 -22.37
CA SER A 110 15.94 -11.84 -20.94
C SER A 110 16.47 -10.64 -20.15
N TYR A 111 15.90 -10.44 -18.97
CA TYR A 111 16.31 -9.40 -18.01
C TYR A 111 17.07 -9.96 -16.79
N ALA A 112 17.38 -11.26 -16.78
CA ALA A 112 17.94 -11.93 -15.60
C ALA A 112 19.25 -11.31 -15.11
N GLY A 113 20.17 -10.98 -16.04
CA GLY A 113 21.43 -10.30 -15.72
C GLY A 113 21.27 -8.85 -15.25
N SER A 114 20.05 -8.29 -15.31
CA SER A 114 19.75 -6.91 -14.94
C SER A 114 18.99 -6.78 -13.62
N VAL A 115 18.69 -7.88 -12.92
CA VAL A 115 17.99 -7.79 -11.62
C VAL A 115 18.97 -7.53 -10.47
N GLU A 116 20.05 -8.30 -10.39
CA GLU A 116 21.01 -8.21 -9.27
C GLU A 116 21.64 -6.80 -9.10
N PRO A 117 22.02 -6.08 -10.19
CA PRO A 117 22.53 -4.71 -10.05
C PRO A 117 21.53 -3.70 -9.47
N LEU A 118 20.23 -4.00 -9.47
CA LEU A 118 19.21 -3.11 -8.88
C LEU A 118 19.36 -3.00 -7.35
N LEU A 119 19.91 -4.02 -6.68
CA LEU A 119 20.11 -3.98 -5.22
C LEU A 119 21.04 -2.82 -4.84
N GLN A 120 22.22 -2.78 -5.46
CA GLN A 120 23.19 -1.71 -5.20
C GLN A 120 22.64 -0.33 -5.56
N ARG A 121 21.99 -0.20 -6.72
CA ARG A 121 21.42 1.08 -7.16
C ARG A 121 20.29 1.58 -6.26
N THR A 122 19.47 0.66 -5.76
CA THR A 122 18.41 1.00 -4.80
C THR A 122 19.00 1.42 -3.46
N ARG A 123 20.09 0.79 -2.99
CA ARG A 123 20.81 1.25 -1.78
C ARG A 123 21.41 2.64 -1.95
N GLU A 124 22.08 2.91 -3.07
CA GLU A 124 22.67 4.21 -3.36
C GLU A 124 21.59 5.30 -3.43
N TRP A 125 20.46 5.01 -4.09
CA TRP A 125 19.31 5.90 -4.17
C TRP A 125 18.70 6.17 -2.78
N LEU A 126 18.37 5.13 -1.99
CA LEU A 126 17.85 5.29 -0.63
C LEU A 126 18.83 6.07 0.27
N GLY A 127 20.13 5.79 0.15
CA GLY A 127 21.19 6.46 0.90
C GLY A 127 21.33 7.94 0.55
N SER A 128 21.00 8.36 -0.67
CA SER A 128 21.12 9.76 -1.12
C SER A 128 20.21 10.73 -0.33
N PHE A 129 19.12 10.24 0.25
CA PHE A 129 18.24 10.98 1.15
C PHE A 129 18.24 10.43 2.58
N GLY A 130 19.27 9.65 2.94
CA GLY A 130 19.51 9.17 4.30
C GLY A 130 18.58 8.05 4.78
N SER A 131 17.80 7.44 3.88
CA SER A 131 16.95 6.30 4.25
C SER A 131 17.76 5.03 4.46
N LYS A 132 17.34 4.24 5.46
CA LYS A 132 17.89 2.91 5.77
C LYS A 132 16.85 1.80 5.59
N ALA A 133 15.71 2.10 5.00
CA ALA A 133 14.60 1.16 4.79
C ALA A 133 14.86 0.18 3.63
N PHE A 134 16.03 -0.46 3.62
CA PHE A 134 16.47 -1.37 2.56
C PHE A 134 15.60 -2.64 2.48
N ALA A 135 15.03 -3.08 3.60
CA ALA A 135 14.18 -4.27 3.66
C ALA A 135 12.78 -4.08 3.07
N SER A 136 12.37 -2.84 2.78
CA SER A 136 11.01 -2.53 2.30
C SER A 136 10.65 -3.25 0.99
N TYR A 137 9.37 -3.60 0.86
CA TYR A 137 8.86 -4.39 -0.28
C TYR A 137 8.76 -3.57 -1.57
N LEU A 138 8.05 -2.44 -1.53
CA LEU A 138 7.79 -1.63 -2.72
C LEU A 138 8.96 -0.72 -3.08
N MET A 139 9.70 -0.23 -2.08
CA MET A 139 10.73 0.80 -2.27
C MET A 139 12.16 0.30 -2.08
N GLY A 140 12.32 -0.86 -1.44
CA GLY A 140 13.60 -1.43 -1.08
C GLY A 140 13.93 -2.68 -1.88
N GLU A 141 14.70 -3.55 -1.25
CA GLU A 141 15.30 -4.71 -1.88
C GLU A 141 14.39 -5.93 -1.88
N SER A 142 13.38 -6.01 -1.01
CA SER A 142 12.55 -7.22 -0.88
C SER A 142 11.81 -7.55 -2.19
N GLY A 143 11.27 -6.55 -2.88
CA GLY A 143 10.67 -6.73 -4.21
C GLY A 143 11.67 -7.22 -5.26
N ILE A 144 12.90 -6.68 -5.23
CA ILE A 144 13.99 -7.08 -6.15
C ILE A 144 14.43 -8.52 -5.87
N LEU A 145 14.57 -8.88 -4.59
CA LEU A 145 14.95 -10.22 -4.16
C LEU A 145 13.88 -11.25 -4.50
N LEU A 146 12.60 -10.92 -4.36
CA LEU A 146 11.49 -11.78 -4.80
C LEU A 146 11.52 -11.99 -6.32
N LEU A 147 11.74 -10.93 -7.10
CA LEU A 147 11.88 -11.04 -8.56
C LEU A 147 13.09 -11.90 -8.94
N ALA A 148 14.22 -11.73 -8.26
CA ALA A 148 15.40 -12.57 -8.46
C ALA A 148 15.13 -14.04 -8.10
N TYR A 149 14.42 -14.28 -6.99
CA TYR A 149 14.06 -15.62 -6.54
C TYR A 149 13.09 -16.31 -7.50
N TRP A 150 12.10 -15.58 -8.02
CA TRP A 150 11.16 -16.10 -9.01
C TRP A 150 11.86 -16.53 -10.31
N GLN A 151 12.89 -15.79 -10.74
CA GLN A 151 13.66 -16.13 -11.94
C GLN A 151 14.64 -17.29 -11.72
N GLN A 152 15.32 -17.29 -10.58
CA GLN A 152 16.28 -18.32 -10.24
C GLN A 152 16.31 -18.51 -8.72
N PRO A 153 15.57 -19.50 -8.18
CA PRO A 153 15.58 -19.79 -6.76
C PRO A 153 16.99 -20.15 -6.27
N ARG A 154 17.59 -19.28 -5.46
CA ARG A 154 18.91 -19.46 -4.84
C ARG A 154 18.80 -19.45 -3.32
N LYS A 155 19.62 -20.27 -2.66
CA LYS A 155 19.67 -20.31 -1.19
C LYS A 155 20.09 -18.96 -0.61
N GLU A 156 21.05 -18.26 -1.22
CA GLU A 156 21.49 -16.96 -0.72
C GLU A 156 20.39 -15.90 -0.83
N THR A 157 19.63 -15.90 -1.92
CA THR A 157 18.49 -14.99 -2.10
C THR A 157 17.39 -15.26 -1.06
N ALA A 158 17.09 -16.54 -0.79
CA ALA A 158 16.13 -16.90 0.25
C ALA A 158 16.58 -16.45 1.65
N LEU A 159 17.87 -16.62 2.00
CA LEU A 159 18.40 -16.16 3.28
C LEU A 159 18.30 -14.63 3.44
N LYS A 160 18.54 -13.87 2.37
CA LYS A 160 18.36 -12.41 2.38
C LYS A 160 16.90 -11.99 2.54
N LEU A 161 15.97 -12.70 1.89
CA LEU A 161 14.53 -12.46 2.06
C LEU A 161 14.08 -12.71 3.49
N GLU A 162 14.53 -13.82 4.09
CA GLU A 162 14.29 -14.14 5.50
C GLU A 162 14.82 -13.05 6.43
N GLN A 163 16.05 -12.57 6.20
CA GLN A 163 16.63 -11.45 6.94
C GLN A 163 15.77 -10.18 6.81
N HIS A 164 15.37 -9.79 5.60
CA HIS A 164 14.57 -8.58 5.39
C HIS A 164 13.17 -8.67 6.02
N ILE A 165 12.55 -9.85 6.03
CA ILE A 165 11.28 -10.07 6.73
C ILE A 165 11.46 -9.84 8.24
N LEU A 166 12.51 -10.40 8.84
CA LEU A 166 12.82 -10.24 10.26
C LEU A 166 13.17 -8.78 10.62
N GLU A 167 13.97 -8.11 9.79
CA GLU A 167 14.36 -6.70 10.02
C GLU A 167 13.15 -5.75 10.02
N ASN A 168 12.11 -6.06 9.25
CA ASN A 168 10.91 -5.23 9.14
C ASN A 168 9.85 -5.52 10.19
N LEU A 169 9.97 -6.57 11.02
CA LEU A 169 8.92 -7.00 11.97
C LEU A 169 8.37 -5.84 12.81
N ASP A 170 9.27 -5.07 13.42
CA ASP A 170 8.94 -3.94 14.30
C ASP A 170 9.08 -2.58 13.61
N ASP A 171 9.15 -2.53 12.28
CA ASP A 171 9.30 -1.28 11.54
C ASP A 171 8.11 -0.34 11.83
N PRO A 172 8.36 0.93 12.22
CA PRO A 172 7.32 1.79 12.74
C PRO A 172 6.42 2.38 11.64
N THR A 173 6.73 2.18 10.36
CA THR A 173 5.86 2.58 9.25
C THR A 173 4.57 1.75 9.23
N ARG A 174 4.63 0.43 9.53
CA ARG A 174 3.46 -0.47 9.65
C ARG A 174 2.50 -0.46 8.45
N GLU A 175 3.04 -0.26 7.26
CA GLU A 175 2.26 -0.19 6.02
C GLU A 175 2.94 -0.92 4.85
N LEU A 176 2.26 -1.00 3.70
CA LEU A 176 2.65 -1.92 2.62
C LEU A 176 3.93 -1.50 1.90
N MET A 177 4.21 -0.20 1.82
CA MET A 177 5.30 0.32 1.00
C MET A 177 6.67 0.09 1.62
N TRP A 178 6.82 0.44 2.89
CA TRP A 178 8.04 0.49 3.65
C TRP A 178 8.12 -0.61 4.72
N GLY A 179 7.00 -0.92 5.37
CA GLY A 179 6.98 -1.70 6.61
C GLY A 179 6.75 -3.21 6.48
N SER A 180 6.50 -3.82 7.64
CA SER A 180 6.21 -5.26 7.79
C SER A 180 5.05 -5.78 6.94
N PRO A 181 3.95 -5.05 6.65
CA PRO A 181 2.91 -5.58 5.78
C PRO A 181 3.40 -5.92 4.36
N GLY A 182 4.38 -5.17 3.85
CA GLY A 182 5.03 -5.48 2.58
C GLY A 182 5.85 -6.78 2.64
N THR A 183 6.61 -7.00 3.71
CA THR A 183 7.41 -8.23 3.89
C THR A 183 6.58 -9.42 4.36
N LEU A 184 5.43 -9.20 5.02
CA LEU A 184 4.39 -10.18 5.29
C LEU A 184 3.87 -10.78 3.98
N LEU A 185 3.59 -9.92 2.99
CA LEU A 185 3.19 -10.35 1.65
C LEU A 185 4.30 -11.15 0.95
N ALA A 186 5.57 -10.75 1.15
CA ALA A 186 6.71 -11.52 0.65
C ALA A 186 6.80 -12.92 1.27
N ALA A 187 6.61 -13.04 2.59
CA ALA A 187 6.58 -14.33 3.28
C ALA A 187 5.45 -15.22 2.75
N LEU A 188 4.27 -14.65 2.53
CA LEU A 188 3.13 -15.36 1.95
C LEU A 188 3.44 -15.90 0.55
N PHE A 189 3.98 -15.06 -0.36
CA PHE A 189 4.34 -15.51 -1.71
C PHE A 189 5.40 -16.60 -1.71
N LEU A 190 6.38 -16.52 -0.80
CA LEU A 190 7.40 -17.56 -0.66
C LEU A 190 6.80 -18.87 -0.14
N HIS A 191 5.85 -18.81 0.80
CA HIS A 191 5.13 -19.98 1.26
C HIS A 191 4.28 -20.60 0.14
N GLU A 192 3.46 -19.80 -0.55
CA GLU A 192 2.62 -20.25 -1.68
C GLU A 192 3.47 -20.90 -2.79
N HIS A 193 4.66 -20.34 -3.07
CA HIS A 193 5.53 -20.85 -4.12
C HIS A 193 6.31 -22.12 -3.73
N THR A 194 6.70 -22.26 -2.46
CA THR A 194 7.64 -23.31 -2.04
C THR A 194 7.03 -24.38 -1.14
N GLY A 195 5.89 -24.11 -0.52
CA GLY A 195 5.29 -24.95 0.53
C GLY A 195 6.09 -25.04 1.82
N ASN A 196 7.20 -24.29 1.96
CA ASN A 196 8.07 -24.38 3.14
C ASN A 196 7.44 -23.65 4.34
N ASP A 197 7.26 -24.37 5.45
CA ASP A 197 6.59 -23.86 6.65
C ASP A 197 7.35 -22.74 7.36
N ARG A 198 8.67 -22.58 7.14
CA ARG A 198 9.42 -21.46 7.73
C ARG A 198 8.85 -20.09 7.29
N TRP A 199 8.34 -20.00 6.07
CA TRP A 199 7.73 -18.78 5.56
C TRP A 199 6.36 -18.53 6.19
N ALA A 200 5.58 -19.59 6.42
CA ALA A 200 4.33 -19.50 7.15
C ALA A 200 4.56 -19.13 8.63
N ALA A 201 5.66 -19.59 9.24
CA ALA A 201 6.06 -19.19 10.59
C ALA A 201 6.36 -17.68 10.66
N LEU A 202 7.16 -17.16 9.74
CA LEU A 202 7.44 -15.71 9.64
C LEU A 202 6.18 -14.90 9.36
N TYR A 203 5.27 -15.42 8.52
CA TYR A 203 3.97 -14.79 8.26
C TYR A 203 3.14 -14.68 9.55
N ARG A 204 3.00 -15.77 10.31
CA ARG A 204 2.26 -15.78 11.59
C ARG A 204 2.91 -14.85 12.62
N GLU A 205 4.23 -14.85 12.73
CA GLU A 205 4.96 -13.95 13.62
C GLU A 205 4.69 -12.48 13.27
N THR A 206 4.83 -12.13 11.99
CA THR A 206 4.57 -10.77 11.50
C THR A 206 3.12 -10.34 11.74
N ALA A 207 2.14 -11.24 11.49
CA ALA A 207 0.74 -10.97 11.77
C ALA A 207 0.50 -10.70 13.27
N ARG A 208 1.06 -11.50 14.18
CA ARG A 208 0.92 -11.29 15.63
C ARG A 208 1.59 -10.02 16.11
N THR A 209 2.75 -9.68 15.54
CA THR A 209 3.42 -8.40 15.81
C THR A 209 2.53 -7.23 15.41
N LEU A 210 1.96 -7.24 14.19
CA LEU A 210 1.01 -6.22 13.75
C LEU A 210 -0.23 -6.12 14.65
N TRP A 211 -0.78 -7.27 15.07
CA TRP A 211 -1.90 -7.30 16.03
C TRP A 211 -1.55 -6.61 17.34
N SER A 212 -0.39 -6.93 17.92
CA SER A 212 0.06 -6.37 19.19
C SER A 212 0.27 -4.85 19.16
N GLN A 213 0.42 -4.28 17.96
CA GLN A 213 0.64 -2.86 17.70
C GLN A 213 -0.65 -2.09 17.37
N LEU A 214 -1.80 -2.77 17.31
CA LEU A 214 -3.09 -2.12 17.09
C LEU A 214 -3.43 -1.17 18.25
N LEU A 215 -3.99 -0.02 17.89
CA LEU A 215 -4.54 0.96 18.81
C LEU A 215 -6.05 0.99 18.69
N TRP A 216 -6.74 1.35 19.77
CA TRP A 216 -8.18 1.58 19.79
C TRP A 216 -8.50 3.07 19.74
N SER A 217 -9.44 3.45 18.88
CA SER A 217 -9.99 4.81 18.81
C SER A 217 -11.32 4.89 19.55
N ASP A 218 -11.38 5.64 20.66
CA ASP A 218 -12.64 5.91 21.35
C ASP A 218 -13.59 6.81 20.53
N GLU A 219 -13.05 7.66 19.65
CA GLU A 219 -13.87 8.55 18.82
C GLU A 219 -14.58 7.79 17.70
N TYR A 220 -13.86 6.90 17.01
CA TYR A 220 -14.38 6.16 15.86
C TYR A 220 -14.86 4.76 16.22
N GLN A 221 -14.57 4.27 17.43
CA GLN A 221 -14.92 2.93 17.91
C GLN A 221 -14.36 1.83 17.01
N CYS A 222 -13.10 1.98 16.60
CA CYS A 222 -12.41 1.03 15.75
C CYS A 222 -10.91 0.96 16.01
N HIS A 223 -10.27 -0.07 15.45
CA HIS A 223 -8.83 -0.24 15.55
C HIS A 223 -8.09 0.46 14.41
N TYR A 224 -6.87 0.89 14.69
CA TYR A 224 -5.96 1.49 13.70
C TYR A 224 -4.51 1.29 14.10
N TRP A 225 -3.58 1.64 13.21
CA TRP A 225 -2.17 1.80 13.54
C TRP A 225 -1.77 3.26 13.42
N THR A 226 -0.78 3.66 14.22
CA THR A 226 0.01 4.86 13.92
C THR A 226 1.14 4.47 13.00
N GLN A 227 1.22 5.10 11.82
CA GLN A 227 2.34 4.96 10.90
C GLN A 227 3.33 6.10 11.14
N ASP A 228 4.60 5.78 11.39
CA ASP A 228 5.68 6.76 11.54
C ASP A 228 6.49 6.81 10.24
N MET A 229 6.33 7.87 9.45
CA MET A 229 6.94 8.01 8.13
C MET A 229 7.36 9.46 7.91
N TYR A 230 8.53 9.65 7.29
CA TYR A 230 9.02 10.97 6.88
C TYR A 230 9.12 12.00 8.02
N GLY A 231 9.32 11.53 9.26
CA GLY A 231 9.40 12.38 10.45
C GLY A 231 8.04 12.81 11.00
N GLU A 232 6.94 12.26 10.47
CA GLU A 232 5.57 12.52 10.92
C GLU A 232 4.84 11.23 11.27
N GLN A 233 3.86 11.36 12.17
CA GLN A 233 2.97 10.26 12.54
C GLN A 233 1.58 10.46 11.92
N GLY A 234 1.08 9.41 11.28
CA GLY A 234 -0.23 9.38 10.63
C GLY A 234 -1.13 8.27 11.16
N SER A 235 -2.42 8.34 10.81
CA SER A 235 -3.42 7.31 11.06
C SER A 235 -4.06 6.87 9.74
N TYR A 236 -3.22 6.50 8.77
CA TYR A 236 -3.63 6.16 7.43
C TYR A 236 -4.55 4.92 7.43
N LEU A 237 -5.57 4.97 6.58
CA LEU A 237 -6.54 3.88 6.37
C LEU A 237 -6.50 3.32 4.95
N ASP A 238 -5.81 3.99 4.04
CA ASP A 238 -5.89 3.74 2.61
C ASP A 238 -5.20 2.48 2.06
N GLY A 239 -5.21 2.34 0.74
CA GLY A 239 -4.74 1.17 -0.01
C GLY A 239 -3.23 1.11 -0.26
N VAL A 240 -2.44 2.02 0.32
CA VAL A 240 -0.97 1.96 0.24
C VAL A 240 -0.35 2.07 1.63
N HIS A 241 -0.59 3.19 2.32
CA HIS A 241 0.04 3.53 3.58
C HIS A 241 -0.80 3.17 4.80
N GLY A 242 -2.02 2.67 4.59
CA GLY A 242 -3.00 2.58 5.65
C GLY A 242 -3.41 1.18 6.05
N PHE A 243 -4.34 1.18 7.02
CA PHE A 243 -4.93 -0.02 7.60
C PHE A 243 -5.39 -1.05 6.56
N VAL A 244 -5.99 -0.60 5.45
CA VAL A 244 -6.57 -1.50 4.46
C VAL A 244 -5.51 -2.16 3.58
N ALA A 245 -4.44 -1.43 3.24
CA ALA A 245 -3.28 -2.02 2.59
C ALA A 245 -2.67 -3.14 3.44
N THR A 246 -2.60 -2.93 4.76
CA THR A 246 -2.12 -3.92 5.74
C THR A 246 -3.06 -5.11 5.91
N ALA A 247 -4.38 -4.88 5.84
CA ALA A 247 -5.37 -5.95 5.91
C ALA A 247 -5.32 -6.89 4.70
N SER A 248 -4.95 -6.38 3.51
CA SER A 248 -4.92 -7.18 2.28
C SER A 248 -4.06 -8.46 2.34
N PRO A 249 -2.78 -8.42 2.74
CA PRO A 249 -1.98 -9.64 2.90
C PRO A 249 -2.54 -10.57 3.99
N LEU A 250 -3.13 -10.02 5.07
CA LEU A 250 -3.77 -10.80 6.14
C LEU A 250 -4.97 -11.59 5.62
N ILE A 251 -5.82 -10.96 4.79
CA ILE A 251 -6.99 -11.58 4.16
C ILE A 251 -6.55 -12.71 3.22
N ARG A 252 -5.53 -12.47 2.39
CA ARG A 252 -5.02 -13.47 1.44
C ARG A 252 -4.41 -14.68 2.16
N GLY A 253 -3.56 -14.42 3.16
CA GLY A 253 -2.88 -15.46 3.92
C GLY A 253 -3.67 -16.00 5.11
N ARG A 254 -4.97 -15.69 5.24
CA ARG A 254 -5.82 -16.12 6.37
C ARG A 254 -5.77 -17.63 6.67
N HIS A 255 -5.55 -18.44 5.65
CA HIS A 255 -5.45 -19.90 5.76
C HIS A 255 -4.20 -20.37 6.52
N LEU A 256 -3.24 -19.48 6.79
CA LEU A 256 -2.05 -19.74 7.60
C LEU A 256 -2.24 -19.40 9.08
N LEU A 257 -3.34 -18.72 9.43
CA LEU A 257 -3.75 -18.40 10.79
C LEU A 257 -4.72 -19.48 11.30
N ASP A 258 -4.73 -19.73 12.60
CA ASP A 258 -5.75 -20.61 13.18
C ASP A 258 -7.14 -19.92 13.16
N ALA A 259 -8.20 -20.73 13.30
CA ALA A 259 -9.56 -20.21 13.15
C ALA A 259 -9.92 -19.12 14.19
N PRO A 260 -9.56 -19.23 15.48
CA PRO A 260 -9.72 -18.14 16.44
C PRO A 260 -8.96 -16.87 16.06
N GLU A 261 -7.68 -16.98 15.69
CA GLU A 261 -6.83 -15.86 15.31
C GLU A 261 -7.39 -15.13 14.08
N TRP A 262 -7.84 -15.88 13.05
CA TRP A 262 -8.51 -15.28 11.90
C TRP A 262 -9.84 -14.61 12.26
N ALA A 263 -10.65 -15.21 13.14
CA ALA A 263 -11.94 -14.61 13.52
C ALA A 263 -11.76 -13.24 14.19
N GLU A 264 -10.73 -13.08 15.02
CA GLU A 264 -10.37 -11.80 15.64
C GLU A 264 -9.95 -10.77 14.58
N TRP A 265 -9.11 -11.17 13.61
CA TRP A 265 -8.74 -10.34 12.48
C TRP A 265 -9.94 -9.91 11.64
N GLN A 266 -10.81 -10.86 11.29
CA GLN A 266 -12.00 -10.60 10.48
C GLN A 266 -12.92 -9.58 11.17
N GLN A 267 -13.15 -9.73 12.47
CA GLN A 267 -13.95 -8.78 13.26
C GLN A 267 -13.28 -7.41 13.33
N CYS A 268 -11.96 -7.36 13.56
CA CYS A 268 -11.19 -6.13 13.62
C CYS A 268 -11.27 -5.35 12.30
N ILE A 269 -10.97 -6.02 11.19
CA ILE A 269 -11.00 -5.44 9.85
C ILE A 269 -12.41 -4.93 9.55
N SER A 270 -13.42 -5.79 9.65
CA SER A 270 -14.80 -5.43 9.30
C SER A 270 -15.30 -4.24 10.12
N ASN A 271 -15.06 -4.21 11.44
CA ASN A 271 -15.44 -3.10 12.28
C ASN A 271 -14.75 -1.79 11.86
N THR A 272 -13.43 -1.82 11.58
CA THR A 272 -12.71 -0.63 11.14
C THR A 272 -13.22 -0.09 9.80
N ILE A 273 -13.50 -0.95 8.82
CA ILE A 273 -14.04 -0.51 7.52
C ILE A 273 -15.41 0.13 7.69
N VAL A 274 -16.30 -0.51 8.46
CA VAL A 274 -17.66 -0.01 8.70
C VAL A 274 -17.65 1.33 9.43
N ARG A 275 -16.81 1.46 10.46
CA ARG A 275 -16.77 2.66 11.32
C ARG A 275 -16.11 3.87 10.67
N SER A 276 -15.18 3.64 9.75
CA SER A 276 -14.46 4.72 9.05
C SER A 276 -15.14 5.18 7.76
N ALA A 277 -16.22 4.51 7.33
CA ALA A 277 -16.93 4.84 6.10
C ALA A 277 -17.68 6.18 6.18
N THR A 278 -17.54 6.99 5.13
CA THR A 278 -18.43 8.10 4.84
C THR A 278 -19.48 7.63 3.84
N ARG A 279 -20.77 7.72 4.21
CA ARG A 279 -21.88 7.24 3.37
C ARG A 279 -22.71 8.39 2.82
N GLN A 280 -23.18 8.24 1.58
CA GLN A 280 -24.18 9.09 0.96
C GLN A 280 -25.18 8.21 0.18
N GLY A 281 -26.34 7.94 0.78
CA GLY A 281 -27.31 7.00 0.22
C GLY A 281 -26.71 5.57 0.15
N PRO A 282 -26.77 4.88 -1.00
CA PRO A 282 -26.18 3.55 -1.17
C PRO A 282 -24.66 3.58 -1.44
N LEU A 283 -24.05 4.76 -1.48
CA LEU A 283 -22.64 4.92 -1.83
C LEU A 283 -21.79 5.13 -0.58
N ALA A 284 -20.56 4.62 -0.61
CA ALA A 284 -19.56 4.81 0.44
C ALA A 284 -18.22 5.27 -0.14
N ASN A 285 -17.51 6.09 0.63
CA ASN A 285 -16.09 6.39 0.41
C ASN A 285 -15.39 6.62 1.76
N TRP A 286 -14.06 6.61 1.77
CA TRP A 286 -13.24 6.69 2.97
C TRP A 286 -12.22 7.81 2.88
N ARG A 287 -11.92 8.40 4.03
CA ARG A 287 -10.80 9.32 4.17
C ARG A 287 -9.49 8.54 4.14
N ALA A 288 -8.43 9.20 3.70
CA ALA A 288 -7.09 8.63 3.76
C ALA A 288 -6.60 8.42 5.20
N TRP A 289 -7.07 9.25 6.16
CA TRP A 289 -6.73 9.16 7.57
C TRP A 289 -7.96 8.98 8.44
N LEU A 290 -7.82 8.22 9.53
CA LEU A 290 -8.81 8.15 10.60
C LEU A 290 -8.94 9.51 11.28
N TYR A 291 -7.81 10.10 11.69
CA TYR A 291 -7.72 11.45 12.22
C TYR A 291 -7.15 12.37 11.15
N SER A 292 -8.03 13.08 10.44
CA SER A 292 -7.62 13.98 9.37
C SER A 292 -6.73 15.12 9.89
N PRO A 293 -5.60 15.41 9.22
CA PRO A 293 -4.81 16.61 9.49
C PRO A 293 -5.66 17.87 9.38
N LYS A 294 -5.32 18.93 10.14
CA LYS A 294 -6.09 20.19 10.19
C LYS A 294 -6.26 20.88 8.82
N GLN A 295 -5.39 20.57 7.85
CA GLN A 295 -5.39 21.15 6.51
C GLN A 295 -5.80 20.13 5.43
N ALA A 296 -6.30 18.95 5.82
CA ALA A 296 -6.71 17.94 4.85
C ALA A 296 -7.88 18.48 3.99
N PRO A 297 -7.89 18.20 2.68
CA PRO A 297 -9.02 18.55 1.82
C PRO A 297 -10.32 17.97 2.38
N SER A 298 -11.42 18.74 2.27
CA SER A 298 -12.74 18.27 2.67
C SER A 298 -13.33 17.24 1.70
N THR A 299 -12.83 17.18 0.47
CA THR A 299 -13.26 16.25 -0.57
C THR A 299 -12.51 14.92 -0.49
N LEU A 300 -13.27 13.84 -0.51
CA LEU A 300 -12.72 12.48 -0.58
C LEU A 300 -12.12 12.22 -1.97
N LEU A 301 -11.05 11.42 -1.98
CA LEU A 301 -10.37 10.99 -3.20
C LEU A 301 -11.02 9.71 -3.74
N MET A 302 -10.83 9.44 -5.02
CA MET A 302 -11.27 8.22 -5.70
C MET A 302 -10.10 7.61 -6.45
N GLN A 303 -9.10 7.15 -5.70
CA GLN A 303 -7.86 6.57 -6.20
C GLN A 303 -7.56 5.28 -5.44
N PHE A 304 -6.69 4.44 -6.00
CA PHE A 304 -6.20 3.26 -5.28
C PHE A 304 -5.46 3.66 -3.99
N CYS A 305 -4.58 4.68 -4.08
CA CYS A 305 -3.83 5.15 -2.93
C CYS A 305 -4.70 5.81 -1.86
N HIS A 306 -5.82 6.44 -2.21
CA HIS A 306 -6.71 7.10 -1.26
C HIS A 306 -8.16 7.07 -1.75
N GLY A 307 -9.05 6.51 -0.92
CA GLY A 307 -10.49 6.41 -1.17
C GLY A 307 -10.96 5.01 -1.55
N ALA A 308 -12.23 4.93 -1.94
CA ALA A 308 -12.97 3.69 -2.13
C ALA A 308 -12.28 2.66 -3.05
N PRO A 309 -11.62 3.03 -4.17
CA PRO A 309 -10.97 2.03 -5.02
C PRO A 309 -9.90 1.21 -4.28
N GLY A 310 -9.11 1.84 -3.41
CA GLY A 310 -8.13 1.12 -2.57
C GLY A 310 -8.79 0.13 -1.62
N PHE A 311 -9.91 0.55 -1.00
CA PHE A 311 -10.67 -0.29 -0.08
C PHE A 311 -11.25 -1.50 -0.79
N ILE A 312 -11.92 -1.30 -1.93
CA ILE A 312 -12.52 -2.37 -2.72
C ILE A 312 -11.45 -3.37 -3.17
N VAL A 313 -10.32 -2.91 -3.71
CA VAL A 313 -9.27 -3.80 -4.22
C VAL A 313 -8.62 -4.60 -3.09
N CYS A 314 -8.26 -3.96 -1.99
CA CYS A 314 -7.56 -4.63 -0.88
C CYS A 314 -8.46 -5.59 -0.09
N LEU A 315 -9.78 -5.37 -0.11
CA LEU A 315 -10.77 -6.17 0.63
C LEU A 315 -11.52 -7.18 -0.26
N ALA A 316 -11.20 -7.27 -1.55
CA ALA A 316 -11.96 -8.07 -2.53
C ALA A 316 -12.13 -9.56 -2.14
N ASP A 317 -11.13 -10.13 -1.44
CA ASP A 317 -11.13 -11.53 -1.00
C ASP A 317 -11.59 -11.71 0.47
N MET A 318 -12.14 -10.66 1.08
CA MET A 318 -12.67 -10.70 2.44
C MET A 318 -13.85 -11.69 2.51
N PRO A 319 -13.80 -12.73 3.35
CA PRO A 319 -14.92 -13.66 3.50
C PRO A 319 -16.06 -13.03 4.32
N GLY A 320 -17.27 -13.55 4.12
CA GLY A 320 -18.47 -13.10 4.83
C GLY A 320 -19.28 -12.11 4.01
N THR A 321 -20.21 -11.43 4.67
CA THR A 321 -21.15 -10.46 4.05
C THR A 321 -21.23 -9.15 4.83
N GLU A 322 -20.36 -8.97 5.83
CA GLU A 322 -20.37 -7.85 6.75
C GLU A 322 -20.08 -6.51 6.06
N LEU A 323 -19.46 -6.56 4.88
CA LEU A 323 -19.07 -5.39 4.07
C LEU A 323 -19.91 -5.22 2.80
N ASP A 324 -20.88 -6.09 2.51
CA ASP A 324 -21.67 -6.06 1.26
C ASP A 324 -22.46 -4.75 1.09
N ASP A 325 -22.89 -4.14 2.19
CA ASP A 325 -23.57 -2.84 2.17
C ASP A 325 -22.63 -1.66 1.84
N LEU A 326 -21.32 -1.90 1.72
CA LEU A 326 -20.28 -0.90 1.54
C LEU A 326 -19.45 -1.06 0.26
N LEU A 327 -19.23 -2.29 -0.21
CA LEU A 327 -18.30 -2.64 -1.30
C LEU A 327 -19.05 -3.14 -2.55
#